data_AF-A0A5E4IV80-F1
#
_entry.id   AF-A0A5E4IV80-F1
#
_cell.length_a   1.000
_cell.length_b   1.000
_cell.length_c   1.000
_cell.angle_alpha   90.00
_cell.angle_beta   90.00
_cell.angle_gamma   90.00
#
_symmetry.space_group_name_H-M   'P 1'
#
loop_
_entity.id
_entity.type
_entity.pdbx_description
1 polymer ?
#
loop_
_entity_poly.entity_id
_entity_poly.type
_entity_poly.pdbx_seq_one_letter_code
_entity_poly.pdbx_strand_id
1 'polypeptide(L)' 'MEGVWAGGDITTGGATVISAMGAGKTAAKDMAEWLRRGGKWC' A
#
# COMPACT_ATOMS: atom_id res chain seq x y z
N MET A 1 -6.81 4.42 9.24
CA MET A 1 -8.05 4.73 8.50
C MET A 1 -8.31 3.56 7.58
N GLU A 2 -9.50 2.98 7.60
CA GLU A 2 -9.83 1.87 6.70
C GLU A 2 -9.84 2.35 5.24
N GLY A 3 -9.32 1.56 4.31
CA GLY A 3 -9.20 1.93 2.90
C GLY A 3 -8.12 2.96 2.57
N VAL A 4 -7.14 3.20 3.46
CA VAL A 4 -6.00 4.10 3.21
C VAL A 4 -4.68 3.34 3.38
N TRP A 5 -3.82 3.43 2.38
CA TRP A 5 -2.50 2.80 2.37
C TRP A 5 -1.40 3.85 2.16
N ALA A 6 -0.23 3.60 2.76
CA ALA A 6 0.99 4.37 2.54
C ALA A 6 2.15 3.39 2.37
N GLY A 7 3.15 3.75 1.56
CA GLY A 7 4.34 2.92 1.33
C GLY A 7 5.52 3.71 0.79
N GLY A 8 6.72 3.15 0.92
CA GLY A 8 7.98 3.78 0.52
C GLY A 8 8.57 4.67 1.62
N ASP A 9 9.36 5.66 1.25
CA ASP A 9 10.13 6.52 2.18
C ASP A 9 9.27 7.16 3.26
N ILE A 10 8.01 7.48 2.95
CA ILE A 10 7.04 8.03 3.89
C ILE A 10 6.73 7.09 5.07
N THR A 11 6.92 5.78 4.88
CA THR A 11 6.68 4.74 5.89
C THR A 11 7.95 4.14 6.50
N THR A 12 9.07 4.12 5.77
CA THR A 12 10.29 3.42 6.21
C THR A 12 11.46 4.35 6.52
N GLY A 13 11.41 5.61 6.08
CA GLY A 13 12.52 6.57 6.16
C GLY A 13 13.67 6.19 5.21
N GLY A 14 13.88 6.99 4.16
CA GLY A 14 15.01 6.85 3.22
C GLY A 14 15.26 5.43 2.72
N ALA A 15 14.38 4.92 1.86
CA ALA A 15 14.53 3.59 1.27
C ALA A 15 15.17 3.67 -0.13
N THR A 16 15.74 2.55 -0.56
CA THR A 16 16.14 2.41 -1.96
C THR A 16 14.90 2.27 -2.86
N VAL A 17 15.03 2.62 -4.14
CA VAL A 17 13.94 2.54 -5.12
C VAL A 17 13.33 1.13 -5.18
N ILE A 18 14.13 0.07 -5.07
CA ILE A 18 13.62 -1.30 -5.12
C ILE A 18 12.78 -1.68 -3.90
N SER A 19 13.16 -1.20 -2.71
CA SER A 19 12.36 -1.35 -1.49
C SER A 19 11.04 -0.58 -1.57
N ALA A 20 11.05 0.65 -2.12
CA ALA A 20 9.82 1.43 -2.32
C ALA A 20 8.87 0.74 -3.32
N MET A 21 9.39 0.19 -4.42
CA MET A 21 8.63 -0.61 -5.38
C MET A 21 8.05 -1.88 -4.74
N GLY A 22 8.80 -2.54 -3.86
CA GLY A 22 8.33 -3.71 -3.10
C GLY A 22 7.15 -3.36 -2.19
N ALA A 23 7.27 -2.26 -1.44
CA ALA A 23 6.18 -1.75 -0.60
C ALA A 23 4.93 -1.41 -1.43
N GLY A 24 5.12 -0.79 -2.60
CA GLY A 24 4.02 -0.49 -3.54
C GLY A 24 3.29 -1.73 -4.04
N LYS A 25 4.01 -2.82 -4.36
CA LYS A 25 3.38 -4.09 -4.76
C LYS A 25 2.53 -4.70 -3.65
N THR A 26 3.02 -4.66 -2.42
CA THR A 26 2.27 -5.16 -1.25
C THR A 26 1.00 -4.34 -1.03
N ALA A 27 1.11 -3.01 -1.07
CA ALA A 27 -0.04 -2.12 -0.94
C ALA A 27 -1.09 -2.36 -2.04
N ALA A 28 -0.66 -2.51 -3.30
CA ALA A 28 -1.57 -2.78 -4.42
C ALA A 28 -2.31 -4.12 -4.27
N LYS A 29 -1.64 -5.17 -3.77
CA LYS A 29 -2.27 -6.47 -3.51
C LYS A 29 -3.35 -6.35 -2.43
N ASP A 30 -3.07 -5.62 -1.36
CA ASP A 30 -3.99 -5.41 -0.26
C ASP A 30 -5.20 -4.55 -0.67
N MET A 31 -4.97 -3.48 -1.45
CA MET A 31 -6.04 -2.70 -2.09
C MET A 31 -6.95 -3.58 -2.96
N ALA A 32 -6.36 -4.46 -3.77
CA ALA A 32 -7.12 -5.35 -4.63
C ALA A 32 -7.97 -6.34 -3.82
N GLU A 33 -7.45 -6.85 -2.70
CA GLU A 33 -8.21 -7.71 -1.80
C GLU A 33 -9.34 -6.95 -1.08
N TRP A 34 -9.06 -5.74 -0.60
CA TRP A 34 -10.04 -4.86 0.03
C TRP A 34 -11.25 -4.61 -0.89
N LEU A 35 -10.98 -4.24 -2.14
CA LEU A 35 -12.03 -4.01 -3.15
C LEU A 35 -12.82 -5.27 -3.45
N ARG A 36 -12.16 -6.44 -3.57
CA ARG A 36 -12.83 -7.73 -3.79
C ARG A 36 -13.75 -8.12 -2.65
N ARG A 37 -13.41 -7.75 -1.42
CA ARG A 37 -14.22 -8.00 -0.22
C ARG A 37 -15.39 -7.00 -0.06
N GLY A 38 -15.58 -6.09 -1.02
CA GLY A 38 -16.61 -5.05 -0.94
C GLY A 38 -16.25 -3.94 0.03
N GLY A 39 -14.96 -3.79 0.36
CA GLY A 39 -14.47 -2.70 1.17
C GLY A 39 -14.82 -1.36 0.52
N LYS A 40 -15.45 -0.47 1.30
CA LYS A 40 -15.80 0.85 0.82
C LYS A 40 -14.51 1.67 0.70
N TRP A 41 -14.35 2.34 -0.43
CA TRP A 41 -13.47 3.50 -0.49
C TRP A 41 -14.18 4.61 0.29
N CYS A 42 -13.42 5.38 1.07
CA CYS A 42 -13.91 6.41 1.97
C CYS A 42 -15.03 7.30 1.39
#